data_AF-A0A3N5T195-F1
#
_entry.id   AF-A0A3N5T195-F1
#
_cell.length_a   1.000
_cell.length_b   1.000
_cell.length_c   1.000
_cell.angle_alpha   90.00
_cell.angle_beta   90.00
_cell.angle_gamma   90.00
#
_symmetry.space_group_name_H-M   'P 1'
#
loop_
_entity.id
_entity.type
_entity.pdbx_description
1 polymer ?
#
loop_
_entity_poly.entity_id
_entity_poly.type
_entity_poly.pdbx_seq_one_letter_code
_entity_poly.pdbx_strand_id
1 'polypeptide(L)' 'MALDIGAFMPVEAFKNRVDRMIDELKSSPPMEGSSGIFMPGEIEYLKERDYLQNGIPVAGEVLGTLDNFAKKIGIPKLSY' A
#
# COMPACT_ATOMS: atom_id res chain seq x y z
N MET A 1 -0.50 17.23 -12.12
CA MET A 1 0.15 17.03 -13.42
C MET A 1 -0.04 15.57 -13.81
N ALA A 2 -0.30 15.28 -15.08
CA ALA A 2 -0.42 13.92 -15.60
C ALA A 2 0.33 13.82 -16.93
N LEU A 3 0.91 12.66 -17.22
CA LEU A 3 1.61 12.37 -18.48
C LEU A 3 0.92 11.17 -19.14
N ASP A 4 0.58 11.31 -20.42
CA ASP A 4 0.05 10.21 -21.21
C ASP A 4 1.21 9.39 -21.81
N ILE A 5 1.42 8.19 -21.29
CA ILE A 5 2.46 7.27 -21.79
C ILE A 5 2.21 6.87 -23.24
N GLY A 6 0.94 6.75 -23.66
CA GLY A 6 0.56 6.35 -25.02
C GLY A 6 1.03 7.34 -26.09
N ALA A 7 1.27 8.60 -25.72
CA ALA A 7 1.84 9.61 -26.60
C ALA A 7 3.35 9.41 -26.88
N PHE A 8 4.05 8.58 -26.08
CA PHE A 8 5.48 8.33 -26.21
C PHE A 8 5.80 6.94 -26.75
N MET A 9 5.05 5.92 -26.31
CA MET A 9 5.23 4.53 -26.76
C MET A 9 4.01 3.65 -26.45
N PRO A 10 3.90 2.43 -27.04
CA PRO A 10 2.85 1.50 -26.67
C PRO A 10 2.86 1.22 -25.15
N VAL A 11 1.70 1.37 -24.51
CA VAL A 11 1.55 1.26 -23.05
C VAL A 11 2.04 -0.09 -22.53
N GLU A 12 1.73 -1.17 -23.22
CA GLU A 12 2.18 -2.52 -22.83
C GLU A 12 3.70 -2.68 -22.93
N ALA A 13 4.35 -2.04 -23.91
CA ALA A 13 5.81 -2.04 -24.00
C ALA A 13 6.45 -1.24 -22.85
N PHE A 14 5.81 -0.15 -22.42
CA PHE A 14 6.25 0.61 -21.24
C PHE A 14 6.13 -0.22 -19.97
N LYS A 15 4.98 -0.86 -19.72
CA LYS A 15 4.77 -1.76 -18.56
C LYS A 15 5.82 -2.87 -18.51
N ASN A 16 6.03 -3.57 -19.63
CA ASN A 16 7.06 -4.61 -19.72
C ASN A 16 8.49 -4.12 -19.47
N ARG A 17 8.79 -2.83 -19.68
CA ARG A 17 10.08 -2.23 -19.31
C ARG A 17 10.16 -1.95 -17.81
N VAL A 18 9.09 -1.46 -17.22
CA VAL A 18 8.98 -1.25 -15.77
C VAL A 18 9.07 -2.58 -15.03
N ASP A 19 8.37 -3.62 -15.49
CA ASP A 19 8.40 -4.96 -14.86
C ASP A 19 9.82 -5.54 -14.85
N ARG A 20 10.53 -5.48 -15.99
CA ARG A 20 11.93 -5.92 -16.06
C ARG A 20 12.85 -5.16 -15.11
N MET A 21 12.68 -3.83 -15.02
CA MET A 21 13.45 -3.02 -14.07
C MET A 21 13.17 -3.45 -12.62
N ILE A 22 11.91 -3.73 -12.28
CA ILE A 22 11.52 -4.22 -10.96
C ILE A 22 12.18 -5.58 -10.68
N ASP A 23 12.14 -6.51 -11.63
CA ASP A 23 12.73 -7.84 -11.49
C ASP A 23 14.25 -7.76 -11.26
N GLU A 24 14.95 -6.93 -12.04
CA GLU A 24 16.40 -6.69 -11.88
C GLU A 24 16.72 -6.16 -10.47
N LEU A 25 15.99 -5.15 -10.00
CA LEU A 25 16.18 -4.59 -8.66
C LEU A 25 15.92 -5.65 -7.57
N LYS A 26 14.82 -6.39 -7.66
CA LYS A 26 14.48 -7.42 -6.65
C LYS A 26 15.43 -8.60 -6.63
N SER A 27 16.06 -8.92 -7.76
CA SER A 27 17.04 -10.00 -7.86
C SER A 27 18.42 -9.65 -7.27
N SER A 28 18.65 -8.37 -6.95
CA SER A 28 19.93 -7.91 -6.41
C SER A 28 20.16 -8.44 -4.98
N PRO A 29 21.40 -8.83 -4.62
CA PRO A 29 21.68 -9.35 -3.28
C PRO A 29 21.28 -8.35 -2.18
N PRO A 30 20.46 -8.77 -1.20
CA PRO A 30 20.14 -7.90 -0.08
C PRO A 30 21.38 -7.68 0.80
N MET A 31 21.44 -6.51 1.44
CA MET A 31 22.38 -6.27 2.54
C MET A 31 22.10 -7.25 3.69
N GLU A 32 23.13 -7.63 4.44
CA GLU A 32 22.98 -8.45 5.64
C GLU A 32 21.93 -7.85 6.59
N GLY A 33 20.98 -8.68 7.03
CA GLY A 33 19.87 -8.25 7.89
C GLY A 33 18.69 -7.56 7.17
N SER A 34 18.79 -7.30 5.86
CA SER A 34 17.66 -6.81 5.07
C SER A 34 16.71 -7.94 4.65
N SER A 35 15.42 -7.64 4.59
CA SER A 35 14.38 -8.54 4.08
C SER A 35 14.26 -8.54 2.55
N GLY A 36 15.04 -7.69 1.87
CA GLY A 36 15.01 -7.55 0.41
C GLY A 36 14.81 -6.10 -0.05
N ILE A 37 14.65 -5.94 -1.36
CA ILE A 37 14.31 -4.67 -2.00
C ILE A 37 12.80 -4.62 -2.23
N PHE A 38 12.17 -3.55 -1.78
CA PHE A 38 10.75 -3.26 -2.05
C PHE A 38 10.64 -2.09 -3.01
N MET A 39 9.68 -2.15 -3.93
CA MET A 39 9.35 -1.01 -4.77
C MET A 39 8.46 -0.03 -4.02
N PRO A 40 8.53 1.29 -4.31
CA PRO A 40 7.57 2.25 -3.79
C PRO A 40 6.13 1.81 -4.10
N GLY A 41 5.28 1.73 -3.07
CA GLY A 41 3.90 1.25 -3.18
C GLY A 41 3.70 -0.25 -2.93
N GLU A 42 4.76 -1.06 -2.94
CA GLU A 42 4.63 -2.51 -2.74
C GLU A 42 4.23 -2.87 -1.32
N ILE A 43 4.82 -2.23 -0.32
CA ILE A 43 4.48 -2.47 1.09
C ILE A 43 3.03 -2.06 1.36
N GLU A 44 2.60 -0.93 0.79
CA GLU A 44 1.22 -0.45 0.87
C GLU A 44 0.25 -1.42 0.21
N TYR A 45 0.57 -1.93 -0.98
CA TYR A 45 -0.24 -2.94 -1.68
C TYR A 45 -0.38 -4.22 -0.87
N LEU A 46 0.71 -4.71 -0.25
CA LEU A 46 0.67 -5.89 0.59
C LEU A 46 -0.18 -5.68 1.84
N LYS A 47 -0.06 -4.52 2.50
CA LYS A 47 -0.89 -4.14 3.66
C LYS A 47 -2.36 -4.00 3.29
N GLU A 48 -2.67 -3.39 2.14
CA GLU A 48 -4.06 -3.26 1.66
C GLU A 48 -4.70 -4.63 1.49
N ARG A 49 -4.01 -5.57 0.84
CA ARG A 49 -4.50 -6.94 0.66
C ARG A 49 -4.72 -7.65 1.99
N ASP A 50 -3.78 -7.51 2.91
CA ASP A 50 -3.90 -8.07 4.26
C ASP A 50 -5.11 -7.47 5.00
N TYR A 51 -5.27 -6.16 4.99
CA TYR A 51 -6.34 -5.48 5.70
C TYR A 51 -7.72 -5.72 5.11
N LEU A 52 -7.81 -5.92 3.79
CA LEU A 52 -9.05 -6.34 3.13
C LEU A 52 -9.49 -7.74 3.58
N GLN A 53 -8.55 -8.62 3.92
CA GLN A 53 -8.83 -9.99 4.35
C GLN A 53 -9.01 -10.11 5.87
N ASN A 54 -8.15 -9.44 6.63
CA ASN A 54 -7.99 -9.64 8.07
C ASN A 54 -8.49 -8.45 8.91
N GLY A 55 -8.93 -7.37 8.28
CA GLY A 55 -9.33 -6.13 8.93
C GLY A 55 -8.18 -5.15 9.14
N ILE A 56 -8.51 -3.86 9.28
CA ILE A 56 -7.52 -2.80 9.50
C ILE A 56 -7.15 -2.77 10.99
N PRO A 57 -5.87 -2.94 11.37
CA PRO A 57 -5.44 -2.78 12.74
C PRO A 57 -5.49 -1.29 13.13
N VAL A 58 -6.31 -0.99 14.14
CA VAL A 58 -6.44 0.37 14.69
C VAL A 58 -5.98 0.36 16.14
N ALA A 59 -5.09 1.29 16.50
CA ALA A 59 -4.62 1.41 17.88
C ALA A 59 -5.78 1.72 18.84
N GLY A 60 -5.75 1.15 20.05
CA GLY A 60 -6.82 1.32 21.04
C GLY A 60 -7.10 2.78 21.42
N GLU A 61 -6.08 3.64 21.44
CA GLU A 61 -6.22 5.08 21.69
C GLU A 61 -7.01 5.79 20.57
N VAL A 62 -6.81 5.35 19.32
CA VAL A 62 -7.55 5.87 18.16
C VAL A 62 -9.00 5.40 18.22
N LEU A 63 -9.26 4.14 18.56
CA LEU A 63 -10.62 3.64 18.80
C LEU A 63 -11.32 4.43 19.91
N GLY A 64 -10.64 4.71 21.02
CA GLY A 64 -11.18 5.54 22.10
C GLY A 64 -11.51 6.97 21.65
N THR A 65 -10.71 7.55 20.75
CA THR A 65 -10.97 8.86 20.15
C THR A 65 -12.23 8.83 19.27
N LEU A 66 -12.36 7.80 18.42
CA LEU A 66 -13.52 7.61 17.56
C LEU A 66 -14.81 7.35 18.36
N ASP A 67 -14.73 6.54 19.41
CA ASP A 67 -15.84 6.26 20.33
C ASP A 67 -16.35 7.53 21.02
N ASN A 68 -15.42 8.37 21.48
CA ASN A 68 -15.77 9.66 22.08
C ASN A 68 -16.43 10.59 21.06
N PHE A 69 -15.97 10.59 19.82
CA PHE A 69 -16.56 11.37 18.74
C PHE A 69 -17.97 10.88 18.41
N ALA A 70 -18.16 9.56 18.26
CA ALA A 70 -19.46 8.93 18.01
C ALA A 70 -20.48 9.30 19.10
N LYS A 71 -20.04 9.26 20.38
CA LYS A 71 -20.86 9.69 21.53
C LYS A 71 -21.25 11.17 21.45
N LYS A 72 -20.34 12.06 21.07
CA LYS A 72 -20.60 13.51 20.97
C LYS A 72 -21.65 13.85 19.93
N ILE A 73 -21.65 13.14 18.80
CA ILE A 73 -22.56 13.40 17.68
C ILE A 73 -23.78 12.47 17.67
N GLY A 74 -23.88 11.55 18.63
CA GLY A 74 -25.04 10.69 18.82
C GLY A 74 -25.18 9.53 17.82
N ILE A 75 -24.06 9.01 17.30
CA ILE A 75 -24.07 7.85 16.38
C ILE A 75 -23.53 6.57 17.07
N PRO A 76 -23.83 5.38 16.55
CA PRO A 76 -23.24 4.14 17.02
C PRO A 76 -21.71 4.11 16.87
N LYS A 77 -21.05 3.38 17.77
CA LYS A 77 -19.61 3.10 17.70
C LYS A 77 -19.30 2.14 16.56
N LEU A 78 -18.02 2.07 16.19
CA LEU A 78 -17.54 1.06 15.25
C LEU A 78 -17.69 -0.35 15.86
N SER A 79 -18.00 -1.33 15.02
CA SER A 79 -17.92 -2.75 15.38
C SER A 79 -16.53 -3.24 15.03
N TYR A 80 -15.79 -3.68 16.03
CA TYR A 80 -14.44 -4.21 15.92
C TYR A 80 -14.26 -5.42 16.84
#